data_AF-A0A9X0AG12-F1
#
_entry.id   AF-A0A9X0AG12-F1
#
_cell.length_a   1.000
_cell.length_b   1.000
_cell.length_c   1.000
_cell.angle_alpha   90.00
_cell.angle_beta   90.00
_cell.angle_gamma   90.00
#
_symmetry.space_group_name_H-M   'P 1'
#
loop_
_entity.id
_entity.type
_entity.pdbx_description
1 polymer ?
#
loop_
_entity_poly.entity_id
_entity_poly.type
_entity_poly.pdbx_seq_one_letter_code
_entity_poly.pdbx_strand_id
1 'polypeptide(L)'
;MAYKSPKERYLEASKGWAPVHIGKDWVGTKHLGGGVYGIATLFEYRGDNPDVSPRKIVVKQEGGKGWNLKQESRMLQKLMKFGSEHIIKLYRAYHRTMGTGTSPDMDGYIVDYNPLMHKTEQDHECYIETQLGQPQLHDIARIYLECASQGDLNNWMVHNCDDTQPSEEYVFRLWECLLRGLMVLKHGTEEWDDDLIQQGSTFHNPIVHLDLKGHNSKLIPKI
;
A
#
# COMPACT_ATOMS: atom_id res chain seq x y z
N MET A 1 -8.54 -10.84 30.91
CA MET A 1 -7.88 -10.12 29.81
C MET A 1 -8.94 -9.81 28.75
N ALA A 2 -9.08 -8.55 28.34
CA ALA A 2 -10.06 -8.19 27.30
C ALA A 2 -9.63 -8.82 25.96
N TYR A 3 -10.58 -9.44 25.26
CA TYR A 3 -10.35 -10.01 23.93
C TYR A 3 -10.11 -8.88 22.92
N LYS A 4 -8.90 -8.80 22.36
CA LYS A 4 -8.55 -7.83 21.31
C LYS A 4 -8.99 -8.36 19.94
N SER A 5 -9.65 -7.53 19.15
CA SER A 5 -10.00 -7.87 17.78
C SER A 5 -8.74 -8.14 16.93
N PRO A 6 -8.84 -8.91 15.83
CA PRO A 6 -7.70 -9.12 14.93
C PRO A 6 -7.05 -7.81 14.43
N LYS A 7 -7.85 -6.77 14.16
CA LYS A 7 -7.37 -5.46 13.73
C LYS A 7 -6.56 -4.75 14.82
N GLU A 8 -7.01 -4.81 16.07
CA GLU A 8 -6.29 -4.20 17.20
C GLU A 8 -4.98 -4.94 17.50
N ARG A 9 -4.99 -6.28 17.43
CA ARG A 9 -3.76 -7.09 17.57
C ARG A 9 -2.74 -6.76 16.49
N TYR A 10 -3.21 -6.67 15.24
CA TYR A 10 -2.38 -6.23 14.13
C TYR A 10 -1.81 -4.83 14.40
N LEU A 11 -2.65 -3.86 14.76
CA LEU A 11 -2.18 -2.48 15.01
C LEU A 11 -1.18 -2.37 16.16
N GLU A 12 -1.36 -3.16 17.21
CA GLU A 12 -0.44 -3.19 18.35
C GLU A 12 0.93 -3.73 17.97
N ALA A 13 0.98 -4.87 17.30
CA ALA A 13 2.23 -5.42 16.78
C ALA A 13 2.83 -4.54 15.67
N SER A 14 1.98 -3.79 14.97
CA SER A 14 2.38 -2.74 14.03
C SER A 14 3.04 -1.51 14.72
N LYS A 15 3.32 -1.56 16.01
CA LYS A 15 4.22 -0.60 16.66
C LYS A 15 5.65 -1.13 16.75
N GLY A 16 5.81 -2.45 16.79
CA GLY A 16 7.12 -3.12 16.89
C GLY A 16 7.87 -3.24 15.56
N TRP A 17 7.16 -3.36 14.43
CA TRP A 17 7.78 -3.45 13.09
C TRP A 17 8.34 -2.13 12.55
N ALA A 18 7.76 -1.01 12.95
CA ALA A 18 8.02 0.29 12.34
C ALA A 18 9.47 0.71 12.59
N PRO A 19 10.02 0.58 13.82
CA PRO A 19 11.44 0.78 14.08
C PRO A 19 12.39 -0.03 13.22
N VAL A 20 12.01 -1.25 12.85
CA VAL A 20 12.88 -2.20 12.15
C VAL A 20 12.87 -1.96 10.64
N HIS A 21 11.73 -1.60 10.06
CA HIS A 21 11.56 -1.59 8.60
C HIS A 21 11.36 -0.21 7.98
N ILE A 22 10.94 0.77 8.77
CA ILE A 22 10.57 2.12 8.30
C ILE A 22 11.37 3.20 9.04
N GLY A 23 11.55 3.02 10.35
CA GLY A 23 12.22 3.93 11.26
C GLY A 23 11.48 4.00 12.60
N LYS A 24 12.23 4.18 13.69
CA LYS A 24 11.73 4.15 15.08
C LYS A 24 10.61 5.13 15.40
N ASP A 25 10.56 6.20 14.63
CA ASP A 25 9.63 7.31 14.81
C ASP A 25 8.34 7.13 14.01
N TRP A 26 8.24 6.10 13.17
CA TRP A 26 7.02 5.75 12.45
C TRP A 26 6.16 4.84 13.30
N VAL A 27 4.84 5.05 13.29
CA VAL A 27 3.90 4.24 14.07
C VAL A 27 2.71 3.86 13.21
N GLY A 28 2.32 2.58 13.18
CA GLY A 28 1.08 2.14 12.57
C GLY A 28 -0.12 2.62 13.39
N THR A 29 -0.96 3.47 12.81
CA THR A 29 -2.05 4.15 13.54
C THR A 29 -3.43 3.64 13.16
N LYS A 30 -3.64 3.17 11.92
CA LYS A 30 -4.97 2.77 11.44
C LYS A 30 -4.91 1.66 10.40
N HIS A 31 -5.76 0.66 10.56
CA HIS A 31 -6.00 -0.35 9.54
C HIS A 31 -6.98 0.22 8.51
N LEU A 32 -6.52 0.45 7.27
CA LEU A 32 -7.30 1.11 6.22
C LEU A 32 -8.18 0.14 5.44
N GLY A 33 -7.74 -1.12 5.31
CA GLY A 33 -8.47 -2.14 4.57
C GLY A 33 -7.67 -3.42 4.48
N GLY A 34 -8.35 -4.54 4.26
CA GLY A 34 -7.72 -5.84 4.12
C GLY A 34 -8.66 -6.79 3.39
N GLY A 35 -8.11 -7.59 2.48
CA GLY A 35 -8.84 -8.58 1.70
C GLY A 35 -8.10 -9.91 1.69
N VAL A 36 -8.45 -10.79 0.76
CA VAL A 36 -7.83 -12.14 0.63
C VAL A 36 -6.33 -12.07 0.31
N TYR A 37 -5.87 -10.98 -0.31
CA TYR A 37 -4.52 -10.87 -0.86
C TYR A 37 -3.61 -9.88 -0.13
N GLY A 38 -4.11 -9.13 0.86
CA GLY A 38 -3.25 -8.27 1.65
C GLY A 38 -3.97 -7.34 2.60
N ILE A 39 -3.18 -6.54 3.31
CA ILE A 39 -3.62 -5.54 4.29
C ILE A 39 -2.98 -4.19 3.92
N ALA A 40 -3.73 -3.11 4.15
CA ALA A 40 -3.26 -1.73 4.01
C ALA A 40 -3.36 -1.00 5.35
N THR A 41 -2.26 -0.37 5.75
CA THR A 41 -2.10 0.23 7.08
C THR A 41 -1.55 1.65 6.95
N LEU A 42 -2.18 2.59 7.64
CA LEU A 42 -1.70 3.96 7.79
C LEU A 42 -0.59 4.02 8.84
N PHE A 43 0.49 4.69 8.49
CA PHE A 43 1.55 5.05 9.41
C PHE A 43 1.70 6.55 9.49
N GLU A 44 2.02 7.02 10.69
CA GLU A 44 2.29 8.43 10.95
C GLU A 44 3.67 8.60 11.60
N TYR A 45 4.40 9.61 11.14
CA TYR A 45 5.69 10.01 11.70
C TYR A 45 5.46 10.82 12.98
N ARG A 46 5.93 10.28 14.11
CA ARG A 46 5.81 10.80 15.47
C ARG A 46 7.11 11.39 16.01
N GLY A 47 8.18 11.40 15.21
CA GLY A 47 9.45 11.98 15.63
C GLY A 47 9.46 13.51 15.53
N ASP A 48 10.51 14.09 16.12
CA ASP A 48 10.68 15.53 16.25
C ASP A 48 11.33 16.18 15.03
N ASN A 49 11.82 15.40 14.06
CA ASN A 49 12.47 15.95 12.87
C ASN A 49 11.43 16.67 11.96
N PRO A 50 11.54 18.00 11.78
CA PRO A 50 10.59 18.75 10.95
C PRO A 50 10.78 18.50 9.44
N ASP A 51 11.96 18.03 9.01
CA ASP A 51 12.30 17.85 7.59
C ASP A 51 11.68 16.58 6.99
N VAL A 52 11.05 15.74 7.81
CA VAL A 52 10.41 14.50 7.33
C VAL A 52 9.11 14.83 6.61
N SER A 53 9.14 14.67 5.29
CA SER A 53 7.98 14.75 4.41
C SER A 53 7.93 13.54 3.47
N PRO A 54 6.78 12.87 3.31
CA PRO A 54 5.52 13.12 4.01
C PRO A 54 5.56 12.63 5.47
N ARG A 55 4.63 13.13 6.30
CA ARG A 55 4.45 12.63 7.69
C ARG A 55 3.45 11.48 7.81
N LYS A 56 2.80 11.10 6.71
CA LYS A 56 1.85 9.98 6.64
C LYS A 56 2.15 9.13 5.42
N ILE A 57 2.18 7.81 5.60
CA ILE A 57 2.38 6.85 4.51
C ILE A 57 1.42 5.68 4.68
N VAL A 58 1.10 5.02 3.57
CA VAL A 58 0.33 3.78 3.56
C VAL A 58 1.26 2.63 3.24
N VAL A 59 1.25 1.60 4.09
CA VAL A 59 1.96 0.36 3.85
C VAL A 59 0.96 -0.69 3.40
N LYS A 60 1.14 -1.20 2.19
CA LYS A 60 0.45 -2.41 1.74
C LYS A 60 1.33 -3.61 1.99
N GLN A 61 0.73 -4.69 2.47
CA GLN A 61 1.41 -5.93 2.82
C GLN A 61 0.66 -7.13 2.23
N GLU A 62 1.41 -8.09 1.70
CA GLU A 62 0.90 -9.38 1.19
C GLU A 62 1.73 -10.52 1.81
N GLY A 63 1.05 -11.55 2.32
CA GLY A 63 1.68 -12.77 2.80
C GLY A 63 2.16 -13.70 1.68
N GLY A 64 2.95 -14.71 2.03
CA GLY A 64 3.40 -15.74 1.09
C GLY A 64 4.27 -15.19 -0.05
N LYS A 65 4.00 -15.61 -1.30
CA LYS A 65 4.92 -15.31 -2.41
C LYS A 65 4.92 -13.84 -2.85
N GLY A 66 3.88 -13.05 -2.57
CA GLY A 66 3.85 -11.61 -2.85
C GLY A 66 3.79 -11.21 -4.33
N TRP A 67 3.18 -12.02 -5.20
CA TRP A 67 3.22 -11.79 -6.66
C TRP A 67 2.38 -10.60 -7.07
N ASN A 68 1.22 -10.42 -6.45
CA ASN A 68 0.29 -9.35 -6.79
C ASN A 68 0.92 -8.00 -6.44
N LEU A 69 1.46 -7.88 -5.23
CA LEU A 69 2.11 -6.66 -4.77
C LEU A 69 3.38 -6.34 -5.56
N LYS A 70 4.09 -7.37 -6.07
CA LYS A 70 5.24 -7.18 -6.97
C LYS A 70 4.81 -6.59 -8.31
N GLN A 71 3.70 -7.06 -8.89
CA GLN A 71 3.19 -6.50 -10.14
C GLN A 71 2.65 -5.09 -9.95
N GLU A 72 1.91 -4.84 -8.86
CA GLU A 72 1.44 -3.50 -8.50
C GLU A 72 2.61 -2.52 -8.34
N SER A 73 3.65 -2.91 -7.61
CA SER A 73 4.87 -2.11 -7.47
C SER A 73 5.52 -1.79 -8.81
N ARG A 74 5.65 -2.77 -9.71
CA ARG A 74 6.26 -2.57 -11.03
C ARG A 74 5.43 -1.61 -11.88
N MET A 75 4.11 -1.68 -11.78
CA MET A 75 3.22 -0.78 -12.50
C MET A 75 3.39 0.65 -12.01
N LEU A 76 3.34 0.86 -10.69
CA LEU A 76 3.53 2.17 -10.09
C LEU A 76 4.89 2.77 -10.42
N GLN A 77 5.98 1.97 -10.36
CA GLN A 77 7.31 2.43 -10.76
C GLN A 77 7.36 2.94 -12.21
N LYS A 78 6.66 2.27 -13.14
CA LYS A 78 6.57 2.72 -14.53
C LYS A 78 5.83 4.04 -14.68
N LEU A 79 4.83 4.30 -13.83
CA LEU A 79 4.02 5.51 -13.86
C LEU A 79 4.71 6.69 -13.16
N MET A 80 5.52 6.43 -12.13
CA MET A 80 6.25 7.46 -11.40
C MET A 80 7.16 8.33 -12.29
N LYS A 81 7.68 7.77 -13.39
CA LYS A 81 8.55 8.51 -14.31
C LYS A 81 7.85 9.71 -14.97
N PHE A 82 6.52 9.73 -14.96
CA PHE A 82 5.71 10.82 -15.51
C PHE A 82 5.43 11.93 -14.51
N GLY A 83 5.79 11.75 -13.23
CA GLY A 83 5.64 12.80 -12.21
C GLY A 83 4.21 13.26 -11.95
N SER A 84 3.21 12.46 -12.33
CA SER A 84 1.81 12.85 -12.25
C SER A 84 1.32 12.99 -10.81
N GLU A 85 0.61 14.08 -10.52
CA GLU A 85 -0.07 14.31 -9.24
C GLU A 85 -1.40 13.54 -9.15
N HIS A 86 -1.83 12.90 -10.23
CA HIS A 86 -3.10 12.16 -10.32
C HIS A 86 -2.94 10.65 -10.14
N ILE A 87 -1.70 10.19 -9.92
CA ILE A 87 -1.36 8.79 -9.63
C ILE A 87 -0.68 8.74 -8.27
N ILE A 88 -1.13 7.83 -7.40
CA ILE A 88 -0.53 7.62 -6.07
C ILE A 88 0.97 7.37 -6.18
N LYS A 89 1.75 8.16 -5.42
CA LYS A 89 3.21 8.03 -5.40
C LYS A 89 3.64 6.78 -4.62
N LEU A 90 4.70 6.14 -5.11
CA LEU A 90 5.36 5.00 -4.46
C LEU A 90 6.68 5.48 -3.86
N TYR A 91 6.77 5.52 -2.53
CA TYR A 91 7.99 5.95 -1.83
C TYR A 91 9.04 4.86 -1.73
N ARG A 92 8.60 3.60 -1.62
CA ARG A 92 9.50 2.46 -1.64
C ARG A 92 8.82 1.26 -2.28
N ALA A 93 9.49 0.74 -3.28
CA ALA A 93 9.06 -0.37 -4.10
C ALA A 93 9.03 -1.70 -3.35
N TYR A 94 8.55 -2.72 -4.05
CA TYR A 94 8.46 -4.09 -3.56
C TYR A 94 9.77 -4.54 -2.94
N HIS A 95 9.67 -5.00 -1.71
CA HIS A 95 10.75 -5.64 -0.98
C HIS A 95 10.13 -6.67 -0.03
N ARG A 96 10.95 -7.62 0.39
CA ARG A 96 10.55 -8.65 1.34
C ARG A 96 11.16 -8.34 2.69
N THR A 97 10.41 -8.69 3.71
CA THR A 97 10.78 -8.52 5.11
C THR A 97 10.20 -9.66 5.90
N MET A 98 10.79 -9.95 7.03
CA MET A 98 10.29 -10.94 7.97
C MET A 98 8.88 -10.60 8.47
N GLY A 99 8.01 -11.61 8.51
CA GLY A 99 6.69 -11.51 9.13
C GLY A 99 6.77 -11.43 10.65
N THR A 100 5.78 -10.81 11.28
CA THR A 100 5.77 -10.55 12.73
C THR A 100 4.76 -11.39 13.52
N GLY A 101 4.07 -12.34 12.86
CA GLY A 101 3.16 -13.27 13.52
C GLY A 101 1.79 -12.70 13.87
N THR A 102 1.38 -11.60 13.26
CA THR A 102 0.11 -10.92 13.59
C THR A 102 -1.10 -11.51 12.87
N SER A 103 -0.86 -12.26 11.78
CA SER A 103 -1.89 -12.95 11.01
C SER A 103 -1.28 -14.21 10.37
N PRO A 104 -1.84 -15.40 10.59
CA PRO A 104 -1.32 -16.62 9.96
C PRO A 104 -1.18 -16.54 8.44
N ASP A 105 -2.15 -15.89 7.78
CA ASP A 105 -2.20 -15.83 6.31
C ASP A 105 -1.44 -14.64 5.72
N MET A 106 -1.34 -13.53 6.46
CA MET A 106 -0.87 -12.23 5.92
C MET A 106 0.41 -11.71 6.57
N ASP A 107 0.79 -12.26 7.71
CA ASP A 107 1.90 -11.84 8.55
C ASP A 107 2.30 -12.97 9.48
N GLY A 108 2.66 -14.13 8.91
CA GLY A 108 3.08 -15.30 9.68
C GLY A 108 4.33 -15.01 10.51
N TYR A 109 4.59 -15.82 11.53
CA TYR A 109 5.90 -15.80 12.18
C TYR A 109 6.96 -16.28 11.19
N ILE A 110 8.17 -15.76 11.32
CA ILE A 110 9.36 -16.24 10.58
C ILE A 110 9.54 -17.75 10.80
N VAL A 111 9.24 -18.18 12.03
CA VAL A 111 9.40 -19.55 12.51
C VAL A 111 8.12 -19.91 13.24
N ASP A 112 7.44 -20.96 12.79
CA ASP A 112 6.34 -21.55 13.54
C ASP A 112 6.87 -22.61 14.53
N TYR A 113 6.21 -22.72 15.69
CA TYR A 113 6.53 -23.68 16.73
C TYR A 113 5.37 -24.67 16.90
N ASN A 114 5.62 -25.93 16.51
CA ASN A 114 4.66 -27.01 16.75
C ASN A 114 5.22 -28.04 17.74
N PRO A 115 4.86 -27.95 19.04
CA PRO A 115 5.36 -28.86 20.07
C PRO A 115 4.91 -30.32 19.87
N LEU A 116 3.91 -30.57 19.03
CA LEU A 116 3.41 -31.92 18.73
C LEU A 116 4.20 -32.59 17.59
N MET A 117 4.88 -31.81 16.75
CA MET A 117 5.66 -32.29 15.61
C MET A 117 7.13 -32.55 15.97
N HIS A 118 7.71 -31.77 16.89
CA HIS A 118 9.14 -31.83 17.22
C HIS A 118 9.33 -32.40 18.63
N LYS A 119 9.77 -33.66 18.72
CA LYS A 119 9.88 -34.41 19.99
C LYS A 119 11.22 -34.21 20.70
N THR A 120 12.23 -33.69 20.00
CA THR A 120 13.57 -33.43 20.53
C THR A 120 14.02 -32.00 20.21
N GLU A 121 14.98 -31.47 20.99
CA GLU A 121 15.59 -30.15 20.73
C GLU A 121 16.30 -30.11 19.37
N GLN A 122 16.92 -31.20 18.95
CA GLN A 122 17.61 -31.29 17.66
C GLN A 122 16.64 -31.28 16.46
N ASP A 123 15.49 -31.93 16.58
CA ASP A 123 14.42 -31.85 15.57
C ASP A 123 13.88 -30.42 15.44
N HIS A 124 13.86 -29.70 16.57
CA HIS A 124 13.41 -28.33 16.63
C HIS A 124 14.41 -27.39 15.95
N GLU A 125 15.70 -27.46 16.28
CA GLU A 125 16.75 -26.67 15.65
C GLU A 125 16.79 -26.87 14.13
N CYS A 126 16.75 -28.13 13.66
CA CYS A 126 16.73 -28.45 12.23
C CYS A 126 15.50 -27.86 11.52
N TYR A 127 14.34 -27.84 12.18
CA TYR A 127 13.12 -27.24 11.63
C TYR A 127 13.20 -25.71 11.55
N ILE A 128 13.77 -25.06 12.57
CA ILE A 128 14.03 -23.61 12.54
C ILE A 128 15.00 -23.27 11.41
N GLU A 129 16.12 -23.97 11.31
CA GLU A 129 17.13 -23.76 10.25
C GLU A 129 16.52 -23.94 8.85
N THR A 130 15.65 -24.93 8.68
CA THR A 130 14.96 -25.17 7.41
C THR A 130 14.03 -24.00 7.04
N GLN A 131 13.27 -23.46 8.00
CA GLN A 131 12.40 -22.30 7.79
C GLN A 131 13.22 -21.03 7.46
N LEU A 132 14.31 -20.80 8.19
CA LEU A 132 15.23 -19.69 7.94
C LEU A 132 15.94 -19.81 6.58
N GLY A 133 16.19 -21.04 6.13
CA GLY A 133 16.72 -21.35 4.79
C GLY A 133 15.72 -21.13 3.65
N GLN A 134 14.43 -20.89 3.96
CA GLN A 134 13.37 -20.68 2.97
C GLN A 134 12.62 -19.35 3.16
N PRO A 135 13.34 -18.20 3.10
CA PRO A 135 12.77 -16.89 3.39
C PRO A 135 11.56 -16.54 2.50
N GLN A 136 11.51 -17.03 1.26
CA GLN A 136 10.37 -16.82 0.36
C GLN A 136 9.02 -17.40 0.82
N LEU A 137 9.01 -18.30 1.81
CA LEU A 137 7.78 -18.88 2.37
C LEU A 137 7.27 -18.11 3.60
N HIS A 138 8.17 -17.52 4.37
CA HIS A 138 7.87 -16.90 5.67
C HIS A 138 8.03 -15.37 5.68
N ASP A 139 8.70 -14.83 4.67
CA ASP A 139 8.73 -13.40 4.43
C ASP A 139 7.40 -12.90 3.90
N ILE A 140 7.13 -11.65 4.22
CA ILE A 140 6.01 -10.88 3.70
C ILE A 140 6.52 -9.82 2.73
N ALA A 141 5.70 -9.53 1.73
CA ALA A 141 5.95 -8.48 0.76
C ALA A 141 5.36 -7.16 1.24
N ARG A 142 6.09 -6.05 1.05
CA ARG A 142 5.63 -4.70 1.40
C ARG A 142 5.92 -3.69 0.29
N ILE A 143 5.07 -2.68 0.20
CA ILE A 143 5.30 -1.42 -0.54
C ILE A 143 4.84 -0.23 0.30
N TYR A 144 5.44 0.93 0.06
CA TYR A 144 5.14 2.17 0.76
C TYR A 144 4.59 3.21 -0.20
N LEU A 145 3.39 3.68 0.08
CA LEU A 145 2.59 4.52 -0.79
C LEU A 145 2.26 5.85 -0.12
N GLU A 146 1.94 6.82 -0.96
CA GLU A 146 1.33 8.07 -0.56
C GLU A 146 -0.01 7.87 0.16
N CYS A 147 -0.23 8.70 1.17
CA CYS A 147 -1.46 8.70 1.95
C CYS A 147 -2.47 9.70 1.37
N ALA A 148 -3.52 9.17 0.76
CA ALA A 148 -4.73 9.92 0.43
C ALA A 148 -5.57 10.19 1.67
N SER A 149 -5.34 11.34 2.32
CA SER A 149 -5.89 11.63 3.64
C SER A 149 -7.41 11.81 3.68
N GLN A 150 -8.06 12.05 2.53
CA GLN A 150 -9.53 12.14 2.43
C GLN A 150 -10.19 10.79 2.13
N GLY A 151 -9.40 9.72 2.02
CA GLY A 151 -9.92 8.37 1.76
C GLY A 151 -10.22 8.13 0.28
N ASP A 152 -11.21 7.26 0.02
CA ASP A 152 -11.66 6.94 -1.34
C ASP A 152 -12.81 7.84 -1.80
N LEU A 153 -12.90 8.00 -3.13
CA LEU A 153 -13.89 8.86 -3.77
C LEU A 153 -15.32 8.38 -3.52
N ASN A 154 -15.57 7.07 -3.39
CA ASN A 154 -16.93 6.57 -3.12
C ASN A 154 -17.44 7.06 -1.76
N ASN A 155 -16.66 6.84 -0.70
CA ASN A 155 -17.00 7.33 0.62
C ASN A 155 -17.11 8.86 0.64
N TRP A 156 -16.22 9.57 -0.05
CA TRP A 156 -16.31 11.01 -0.16
C TRP A 156 -17.62 11.46 -0.86
N MET A 157 -18.00 10.85 -1.98
CA MET A 157 -19.23 11.17 -2.69
C MET A 157 -20.45 10.95 -1.82
N VAL A 158 -20.54 9.82 -1.10
CA VAL A 158 -21.65 9.55 -0.17
C VAL A 158 -21.76 10.65 0.89
N HIS A 159 -20.65 11.05 1.52
CA HIS A 159 -20.69 12.05 2.59
C HIS A 159 -20.89 13.49 2.09
N ASN A 160 -20.47 13.81 0.85
CA ASN A 160 -20.44 15.19 0.39
C ASN A 160 -21.57 15.47 -0.60
N CYS A 161 -21.85 14.58 -1.54
CA CYS A 161 -22.92 14.79 -2.52
C CYS A 161 -24.31 14.69 -1.89
N ASP A 162 -24.49 13.76 -0.94
CA ASP A 162 -25.80 13.57 -0.29
C ASP A 162 -26.04 14.62 0.81
N ASP A 163 -25.03 14.95 1.62
CA ASP A 163 -25.20 15.82 2.79
C ASP A 163 -24.83 17.30 2.55
N THR A 164 -23.84 17.60 1.69
CA THR A 164 -23.27 18.95 1.55
C THR A 164 -23.52 19.62 0.20
N GLN A 165 -23.94 18.85 -0.82
CA GLN A 165 -24.18 19.31 -2.19
C GLN A 165 -23.06 20.23 -2.72
N PRO A 166 -21.88 19.66 -3.06
CA PRO A 166 -20.75 20.45 -3.51
C PRO A 166 -21.09 21.21 -4.80
N SER A 167 -20.39 22.33 -5.04
CA SER A 167 -20.56 23.07 -6.29
C SER A 167 -20.24 22.19 -7.49
N GLU A 168 -20.94 22.44 -8.60
CA GLU A 168 -20.70 21.74 -9.87
C GLU A 168 -19.23 21.87 -10.31
N GLU A 169 -18.62 23.05 -10.10
CA GLU A 169 -17.20 23.28 -10.34
C GLU A 169 -16.30 22.28 -9.58
N TYR A 170 -16.61 22.01 -8.31
CA TYR A 170 -15.81 21.07 -7.50
C TYR A 170 -15.93 19.65 -8.06
N VAL A 171 -17.13 19.24 -8.46
CA VAL A 171 -17.36 17.93 -9.11
C VAL A 171 -16.55 17.84 -10.41
N PHE A 172 -16.57 18.87 -11.25
CA PHE A 172 -15.77 18.89 -12.48
C PHE A 172 -14.27 18.82 -12.23
N ARG A 173 -13.75 19.46 -11.18
CA ARG A 173 -12.33 19.32 -10.79
C ARG A 173 -11.97 17.86 -10.41
N LEU A 174 -12.89 17.12 -9.79
CA LEU A 174 -12.68 15.68 -9.53
C LEU A 174 -12.63 14.88 -10.82
N TRP A 175 -13.52 15.17 -11.77
CA TRP A 175 -13.50 14.54 -13.09
C TRP A 175 -12.23 14.86 -13.87
N GLU A 176 -11.80 16.12 -13.87
CA GLU A 176 -10.54 16.53 -14.51
C GLU A 176 -9.36 15.77 -13.92
N CYS A 177 -9.29 15.64 -12.59
CA CYS A 177 -8.26 14.87 -11.89
C CYS A 177 -8.23 13.40 -12.35
N LEU A 178 -9.40 12.75 -12.46
CA LEU A 178 -9.51 11.37 -12.95
C LEU A 178 -9.08 11.27 -14.43
N LEU A 179 -9.51 12.21 -15.27
CA LEU A 179 -9.17 12.24 -16.69
C LEU A 179 -7.67 12.40 -16.91
N ARG A 180 -7.01 13.32 -16.19
CA ARG A 180 -5.55 13.49 -16.24
C ARG A 180 -4.82 12.20 -15.83
N GLY A 181 -5.29 11.51 -14.79
CA GLY A 181 -4.77 10.19 -14.42
C GLY A 181 -4.93 9.16 -15.55
N LEU A 182 -6.08 9.12 -16.22
CA LEU A 182 -6.31 8.24 -17.38
C LEU A 182 -5.45 8.60 -18.58
N MET A 183 -5.19 9.89 -18.82
CA MET A 183 -4.27 10.36 -19.85
C MET A 183 -2.87 9.82 -19.61
N VAL A 184 -2.39 9.85 -18.36
CA VAL A 184 -1.09 9.28 -18.00
C VAL A 184 -1.06 7.76 -18.21
N LEU A 185 -2.13 7.04 -17.85
CA LEU A 185 -2.19 5.60 -18.10
C LEU A 185 -2.14 5.25 -19.59
N LYS A 186 -2.80 6.03 -20.44
CA LYS A 186 -2.91 5.74 -21.87
C LYS A 186 -1.72 6.27 -22.68
N HIS A 187 -1.28 7.48 -22.38
CA HIS A 187 -0.34 8.25 -23.20
C HIS A 187 0.98 8.55 -22.48
N GLY A 188 1.04 8.43 -21.15
CA GLY A 188 2.23 8.80 -20.38
C GLY A 188 2.42 10.31 -20.18
N THR A 189 1.36 11.08 -20.37
CA THR A 189 1.34 12.54 -20.17
C THR A 189 -0.06 12.95 -19.69
N GLU A 190 -0.15 14.06 -18.95
CA GLU A 190 -1.42 14.65 -18.55
C GLU A 190 -1.99 15.58 -19.62
N GLU A 191 -1.12 16.12 -20.47
CA GLU A 191 -1.45 17.14 -21.44
C GLU A 191 -2.04 16.51 -22.70
N TRP A 192 -3.18 17.03 -23.14
CA TRP A 192 -3.97 16.44 -24.22
C TRP A 192 -3.45 16.81 -25.61
N ASP A 193 -2.69 17.91 -25.72
CA ASP A 193 -2.11 18.43 -26.95
C ASP A 193 -0.62 18.08 -27.13
N ASP A 194 -0.07 17.29 -26.20
CA ASP A 194 1.33 16.85 -26.21
C ASP A 194 1.69 16.14 -27.52
N ASP A 195 2.85 16.49 -28.09
CA ASP A 195 3.41 15.90 -29.30
C ASP A 195 3.52 14.37 -29.19
N LEU A 196 3.68 13.82 -27.98
CA LEU A 196 3.69 12.39 -27.69
C LEU A 196 2.37 11.68 -28.06
N ILE A 197 1.25 12.40 -28.00
CA ILE A 197 -0.07 11.90 -28.39
C ILE A 197 -0.19 11.89 -29.91
N GLN A 198 0.27 12.96 -30.55
CA GLN A 198 0.14 13.15 -32.00
C GLN A 198 1.03 12.19 -32.81
N GLN A 199 2.22 11.87 -32.30
CA GLN A 199 3.20 11.04 -32.99
C GLN A 199 3.06 9.54 -32.69
N GLY A 200 2.13 9.14 -31.81
CA GLY A 200 1.98 7.77 -31.36
C GLY A 200 3.20 7.32 -30.56
N SER A 201 3.27 7.73 -29.28
CA SER A 201 4.40 7.46 -28.39
C SER A 201 4.90 6.00 -28.44
N THR A 202 6.17 5.82 -28.82
CA THR A 202 6.96 4.59 -28.61
C THR A 202 7.55 4.49 -27.18
N PHE A 203 7.44 5.57 -26.39
CA PHE A 203 8.04 5.72 -25.06
C PHE A 203 7.16 5.22 -23.90
N HIS A 204 5.89 4.95 -24.20
CA HIS A 204 4.91 4.45 -23.24
C HIS A 204 4.06 3.35 -23.85
N ASN A 205 3.92 2.26 -23.10
CA ASN A 205 2.97 1.20 -23.43
C ASN A 205 1.67 1.49 -22.67
N PRO A 206 0.53 1.65 -23.36
CA PRO A 206 -0.75 1.93 -22.70
C PRO A 206 -1.06 0.91 -21.60
N ILE A 207 -1.53 1.42 -20.47
CA ILE A 207 -1.92 0.62 -19.30
C ILE A 207 -3.43 0.70 -19.15
N VAL A 208 -4.06 -0.46 -19.00
CA VAL A 208 -5.49 -0.57 -18.68
C VAL A 208 -5.66 -0.84 -17.18
N HIS A 209 -6.49 -0.04 -16.50
CA HIS A 209 -6.73 -0.18 -15.06
C HIS A 209 -7.64 -1.37 -14.73
N LEU A 210 -8.61 -1.69 -15.60
CA LEU A 210 -9.54 -2.83 -15.49
C LEU A 210 -10.42 -2.93 -14.22
N ASP A 211 -10.36 -1.93 -13.33
CA ASP A 211 -11.18 -1.84 -12.10
C ASP A 211 -11.33 -0.38 -11.67
N LEU A 212 -11.61 0.54 -12.60
CA LEU A 212 -11.81 1.95 -12.29
C LEU A 212 -13.18 2.14 -11.62
N LYS A 213 -13.17 2.43 -10.32
CA LYS A 213 -14.38 2.67 -9.51
C LYS A 213 -14.06 3.60 -8.34
N GLY A 214 -15.07 4.25 -7.78
CA GLY A 214 -14.89 5.23 -6.70
C GLY A 214 -14.10 4.70 -5.48
N HIS A 215 -14.20 3.41 -5.16
CA HIS A 215 -13.44 2.77 -4.09
C HIS A 215 -11.92 2.71 -4.35
N ASN A 216 -11.52 2.71 -5.62
CA ASN A 216 -10.13 2.64 -6.06
C ASN A 216 -9.53 4.01 -6.37
N SER A 217 -10.36 5.03 -6.60
CA SER A 217 -9.94 6.43 -6.72
C SER A 217 -9.71 7.03 -5.33
N LYS A 218 -8.55 7.62 -5.10
CA LYS A 218 -8.13 8.14 -3.79
C LYS A 218 -8.02 9.66 -3.80
N LEU A 219 -8.41 10.31 -2.71
CA LEU A 219 -8.43 11.77 -2.59
C LEU A 219 -7.31 12.27 -1.68
N ILE A 220 -6.46 13.13 -2.24
CA ILE A 220 -5.41 13.87 -1.54
C ILE A 220 -5.83 15.35 -1.54
N PRO A 221 -5.86 16.04 -0.39
CA PRO A 221 -6.04 17.48 -0.37
C PRO A 221 -4.87 18.14 -1.07
N LYS A 222 -5.13 18.90 -2.14
CA LYS A 222 -4.16 19.85 -2.68
C LYS A 222 -4.27 21.12 -1.82
N ILE A 223 -3.21 21.45 -1.08
CA ILE A 223 -3.06 22.74 -0.39
C ILE A 223 -2.72 23.79 -1.45
#